data_AF-A0A7Z9QS83-F1
#
_entry.id   AF-A0A7Z9QS83-F1
#
_cell.length_a   1.000
_cell.length_b   1.000
_cell.length_c   1.000
_cell.angle_alpha   90.00
_cell.angle_beta   90.00
_cell.angle_gamma   90.00
#
_symmetry.space_group_name_H-M   'P 1'
#
loop_
_entity.id
_entity.type
_entity.pdbx_description
1 polymer ?
#
loop_
_entity_poly.entity_id
_entity_poly.type
_entity_poly.pdbx_seq_one_letter_code
_entity_poly.pdbx_strand_id
1 'polypeptide(L)'
;WYRSPHKPGAGMVEMYQHQSMWNVYQHPPIHQIYTEVYGTERIWVYPDRVNMKPPLHPDHPDWDHKGMYHWDVDTSKLPVRFGTQGVLFLTHTADNQGSFICWPRAHKSLINKESPWVPEISLGDFIQVPAKVGSLLIWHIALPHAKRTNTSNSPRLAQYRNYYPVPDPMDEERRQERITLWQERRALGRGAYPGEPRGWEAKNYGSAELTPLGRKLLGLDCWD
;
A
#
# COMPACT_ATOMS: atom_id res chain seq x y z
N TRP A 1 -18.56 8.80 8.81
CA TRP A 1 -17.57 7.82 8.31
C TRP A 1 -18.22 6.54 7.81
N TYR A 2 -19.29 6.08 8.47
CA TYR A 2 -20.04 4.86 8.17
C TYR A 2 -21.11 5.05 7.08
N ARG A 3 -20.70 5.47 5.87
CA ARG A 3 -21.62 5.67 4.75
C ARG A 3 -20.92 5.60 3.41
N SER A 4 -21.69 5.29 2.37
CA SER A 4 -21.26 5.42 0.97
C SER A 4 -20.71 6.82 0.68
N PRO A 5 -19.63 6.96 -0.13
CA PRO A 5 -19.00 5.94 -0.95
C PRO A 5 -17.98 5.05 -0.23
N HIS A 6 -17.69 5.33 1.04
CA HIS A 6 -16.85 4.44 1.84
C HIS A 6 -17.59 3.12 2.06
N LYS A 7 -16.85 2.02 2.22
CA LYS A 7 -17.42 0.67 2.34
C LYS A 7 -16.95 -0.03 3.62
N PRO A 8 -17.78 -0.90 4.19
CA PRO A 8 -17.36 -1.89 5.18
C PRO A 8 -16.19 -2.75 4.69
N GLY A 9 -15.54 -3.50 5.59
CA GLY A 9 -14.54 -4.50 5.22
C GLY A 9 -13.10 -4.14 5.59
N ALA A 10 -12.27 -3.68 4.65
CA ALA A 10 -10.84 -3.40 4.90
C ALA A 10 -10.49 -1.91 5.13
N GLY A 11 -11.48 -1.02 5.02
CA GLY A 11 -11.32 0.44 5.13
C GLY A 11 -10.64 1.08 3.92
N MET A 12 -10.64 0.40 2.77
CA MET A 12 -10.04 0.93 1.54
C MET A 12 -10.93 2.03 0.95
N VAL A 13 -10.28 3.11 0.53
CA VAL A 13 -10.91 4.22 -0.19
C VAL A 13 -10.33 4.24 -1.60
N GLU A 14 -11.21 4.11 -2.58
CA GLU A 14 -10.87 3.97 -4.00
C GLU A 14 -10.43 5.32 -4.58
N MET A 15 -9.19 5.70 -4.31
CA MET A 15 -8.50 6.92 -4.76
C MET A 15 -7.08 6.54 -5.12
N TYR A 16 -6.62 6.88 -6.33
CA TYR A 16 -5.45 6.23 -6.93
C TYR A 16 -4.39 7.21 -7.47
N GLN A 17 -4.82 8.32 -8.07
CA GLN A 17 -4.00 9.14 -8.96
C GLN A 17 -4.03 10.64 -8.62
N HIS A 18 -4.58 11.00 -7.47
CA HIS A 18 -4.77 12.39 -7.07
C HIS A 18 -3.43 13.11 -6.86
N GLN A 19 -3.43 14.43 -7.09
CA GLN A 19 -2.23 15.26 -6.95
C GLN A 19 -1.53 15.08 -5.61
N SER A 20 -2.28 15.03 -4.51
CA SER A 20 -1.71 14.85 -3.17
C SER A 20 -0.96 13.53 -3.01
N MET A 21 -1.41 12.46 -3.67
CA MET A 21 -0.72 11.17 -3.65
C MET A 21 0.57 11.23 -4.47
N TRP A 22 0.51 11.86 -5.65
CA TRP A 22 1.67 12.05 -6.51
C TRP A 22 2.73 12.95 -5.91
N ASN A 23 2.34 13.99 -5.17
CA ASN A 23 3.25 14.82 -4.39
C ASN A 23 4.09 13.99 -3.42
N VAL A 24 3.51 12.95 -2.82
CA VAL A 24 4.25 12.02 -1.95
C VAL A 24 5.06 11.01 -2.78
N TYR A 25 4.51 10.47 -3.87
CA TYR A 25 5.22 9.55 -4.77
C TYR A 25 6.52 10.14 -5.31
N GLN A 26 6.52 11.43 -5.64
CA GLN A 26 7.68 12.11 -6.18
C GLN A 26 8.48 12.92 -5.15
N HIS A 27 8.23 12.70 -3.85
CA HIS A 27 8.95 13.41 -2.80
C HIS A 27 10.37 12.83 -2.66
N PRO A 28 11.46 13.62 -2.83
CA PRO A 28 12.81 13.06 -2.95
C PRO A 28 13.26 12.19 -1.76
N PRO A 29 13.03 12.56 -0.48
CA PRO A 29 13.29 11.68 0.65
C PRO A 29 12.61 10.30 0.58
N ILE A 30 11.42 10.21 -0.01
CA ILE A 30 10.76 8.91 -0.18
C ILE A 30 11.50 8.09 -1.23
N HIS A 31 11.78 8.70 -2.39
CA HIS A 31 12.51 8.02 -3.45
C HIS A 31 13.81 7.46 -2.90
N GLN A 32 14.60 8.28 -2.20
CA GLN A 32 15.84 7.86 -1.55
C GLN A 32 15.68 6.63 -0.65
N ILE A 33 14.68 6.62 0.24
CA ILE A 33 14.42 5.46 1.11
C ILE A 33 14.24 4.19 0.27
N TYR A 34 13.43 4.25 -0.79
CA TYR A 34 13.21 3.08 -1.64
C TYR A 34 14.40 2.73 -2.52
N THR A 35 15.22 3.69 -2.94
CA THR A 35 16.48 3.40 -3.66
C THR A 35 17.46 2.66 -2.77
N GLU A 36 17.54 3.01 -1.48
CA GLU A 36 18.38 2.31 -0.50
C GLU A 36 17.85 0.89 -0.24
N VAL A 37 16.53 0.71 -0.15
CA VAL A 37 15.90 -0.62 0.01
C VAL A 37 16.11 -1.52 -1.19
N TYR A 38 16.02 -0.98 -2.42
CA TYR A 38 16.13 -1.77 -3.65
C TYR A 38 17.54 -1.83 -4.25
N GLY A 39 18.46 -0.99 -3.77
CA GLY A 39 19.83 -0.90 -4.30
C GLY A 39 19.91 -0.29 -5.71
N THR A 40 18.88 0.43 -6.15
CA THR A 40 18.84 1.09 -7.47
C THR A 40 17.93 2.31 -7.44
N GLU A 41 18.30 3.34 -8.20
CA GLU A 41 17.42 4.50 -8.43
C GLU A 41 16.30 4.22 -9.42
N ARG A 42 16.50 3.20 -10.28
CA ARG A 42 15.61 2.82 -11.38
C ARG A 42 14.42 2.04 -10.83
N ILE A 43 13.52 2.77 -10.20
CA ILE A 43 12.29 2.24 -9.62
C ILE A 43 11.06 2.91 -10.22
N TRP A 44 9.97 2.16 -10.25
CA TRP A 44 8.65 2.65 -10.61
C TRP A 44 7.73 2.63 -9.40
N VAL A 45 6.90 3.67 -9.29
CA VAL A 45 5.81 3.72 -8.30
C VAL A 45 4.87 2.55 -8.52
N TYR A 46 4.37 1.90 -7.49
CA TYR A 46 3.20 1.03 -7.58
C TYR A 46 2.01 1.78 -6.99
N PRO A 47 1.12 2.38 -7.83
CA PRO A 47 -0.01 3.13 -7.33
C PRO A 47 -0.96 2.20 -6.57
N ASP A 48 -1.30 2.58 -5.34
CA ASP A 48 -2.26 1.89 -4.49
C ASP A 48 -3.24 2.92 -3.91
N ARG A 49 -4.22 2.44 -3.13
CA ARG A 49 -5.30 3.19 -2.53
C ARG A 49 -4.89 3.89 -1.24
N VAL A 50 -5.78 4.75 -0.77
CA VAL A 50 -5.76 5.25 0.61
C VAL A 50 -6.68 4.42 1.50
N ASN A 51 -6.46 4.51 2.81
CA ASN A 51 -7.19 3.75 3.82
C ASN A 51 -7.74 4.70 4.87
N MET A 52 -9.02 4.54 5.18
CA MET A 52 -9.65 5.13 6.34
C MET A 52 -10.30 4.04 7.17
N LYS A 53 -9.89 3.92 8.42
CA LYS A 53 -10.48 2.99 9.37
C LYS A 53 -11.19 3.77 10.47
N PRO A 54 -12.53 3.84 10.47
CA PRO A 54 -13.27 4.56 11.49
C PRO A 54 -13.19 3.83 12.84
N PRO A 55 -13.54 4.51 13.94
CA PRO A 55 -13.83 3.88 15.23
C PRO A 55 -14.81 2.72 15.13
N LEU A 56 -14.76 1.80 16.08
CA LEU A 56 -15.82 0.83 16.32
C LEU A 56 -17.09 1.58 16.76
N HIS A 57 -18.25 1.24 16.17
CA HIS A 57 -19.51 1.88 16.50
C HIS A 57 -20.64 0.85 16.64
N PRO A 58 -21.42 0.85 17.74
CA PRO A 58 -22.49 -0.13 17.98
C PRO A 58 -23.56 -0.17 16.88
N ASP A 59 -23.93 1.00 16.33
CA ASP A 59 -24.94 1.08 15.28
C ASP A 59 -24.41 0.72 13.88
N HIS A 60 -23.11 0.44 13.75
CA HIS A 60 -22.44 0.12 12.49
C HIS A 60 -21.46 -1.08 12.66
N PRO A 61 -21.95 -2.25 13.12
CA PRO A 61 -21.10 -3.39 13.45
C PRO A 61 -20.41 -4.01 12.22
N ASP A 62 -20.96 -3.82 11.03
CA ASP A 62 -20.37 -4.20 9.74
C ASP A 62 -19.08 -3.42 9.43
N TRP A 63 -18.87 -2.29 10.08
CA TRP A 63 -17.65 -1.47 10.01
C TRP A 63 -16.60 -1.85 11.06
N ASP A 64 -16.81 -2.91 11.84
CA ASP A 64 -15.74 -3.49 12.63
C ASP A 64 -14.74 -4.18 11.72
N HIS A 65 -13.71 -3.42 11.33
CA HIS A 65 -12.59 -3.89 10.54
C HIS A 65 -11.67 -4.78 11.40
N LYS A 66 -12.11 -5.99 11.80
CA LYS A 66 -11.35 -6.91 12.68
C LYS A 66 -9.96 -7.28 12.16
N GLY A 67 -9.77 -7.16 10.85
CA GLY A 67 -8.55 -7.54 10.13
C GLY A 67 -8.43 -9.03 9.92
N MET A 68 -7.53 -9.39 9.00
CA MET A 68 -7.21 -10.76 8.67
C MET A 68 -5.71 -10.93 8.89
N TYR A 69 -5.30 -11.98 9.60
CA TYR A 69 -3.89 -12.35 9.74
C TYR A 69 -3.50 -13.13 8.50
N HIS A 70 -2.64 -12.56 7.66
CA HIS A 70 -2.41 -13.09 6.32
C HIS A 70 -1.05 -12.72 5.75
N TRP A 71 -0.74 -13.36 4.63
CA TRP A 71 0.21 -12.92 3.62
C TRP A 71 -0.56 -12.46 2.38
N ASP A 72 -0.12 -11.38 1.74
CA ASP A 72 -0.63 -10.99 0.42
C ASP A 72 0.03 -11.79 -0.72
N VAL A 73 1.27 -12.26 -0.49
CA VAL A 73 2.00 -13.07 -1.45
C VAL A 73 1.47 -14.51 -1.48
N ASP A 74 1.52 -15.14 -2.65
CA ASP A 74 1.21 -16.56 -2.83
C ASP A 74 2.26 -17.42 -2.12
N THR A 75 1.95 -17.88 -0.90
CA THR A 75 2.85 -18.69 -0.07
C THR A 75 2.98 -20.14 -0.54
N SER A 76 2.26 -20.56 -1.58
CA SER A 76 2.47 -21.88 -2.21
C SER A 76 3.75 -21.92 -3.07
N LYS A 77 4.30 -20.75 -3.41
CA LYS A 77 5.51 -20.59 -4.23
C LYS A 77 6.66 -20.11 -3.37
N LEU A 78 7.49 -21.06 -2.93
CA LEU A 78 8.65 -20.81 -2.08
C LEU A 78 9.98 -21.06 -2.85
N PRO A 79 11.08 -20.38 -2.49
CA PRO A 79 11.15 -19.28 -1.54
C PRO A 79 10.52 -17.99 -2.10
N VAL A 80 9.95 -17.17 -1.21
CA VAL A 80 9.37 -15.88 -1.59
C VAL A 80 10.47 -14.94 -2.08
N ARG A 81 10.29 -14.37 -3.28
CA ARG A 81 11.22 -13.40 -3.85
C ARG A 81 11.18 -12.08 -3.07
N PHE A 82 12.27 -11.33 -3.13
CA PHE A 82 12.32 -10.02 -2.50
C PHE A 82 11.30 -9.07 -3.13
N GLY A 83 10.61 -8.36 -2.26
CA GLY A 83 9.69 -7.29 -2.59
C GLY A 83 9.27 -6.63 -1.29
N THR A 84 8.73 -5.42 -1.39
CA THR A 84 8.21 -4.71 -0.22
C THR A 84 6.74 -4.37 -0.39
N GLN A 85 6.14 -3.93 0.70
CA GLN A 85 4.92 -3.13 0.74
C GLN A 85 5.19 -1.93 1.64
N GLY A 86 4.36 -0.89 1.51
CA GLY A 86 4.54 0.31 2.31
C GLY A 86 3.23 1.01 2.66
N VAL A 87 3.27 1.70 3.79
CA VAL A 87 2.17 2.53 4.26
C VAL A 87 2.69 3.82 4.89
N LEU A 88 2.20 4.94 4.40
CA LEU A 88 2.42 6.26 5.00
C LEU A 88 1.28 6.57 5.97
N PHE A 89 1.63 6.96 7.19
CA PHE A 89 0.67 7.38 8.21
C PHE A 89 0.29 8.85 8.01
N LEU A 90 -0.94 9.11 7.58
CA LEU A 90 -1.43 10.48 7.31
C LEU A 90 -1.87 11.22 8.57
N THR A 91 -1.99 10.50 9.69
CA THR A 91 -2.35 11.01 11.01
C THR A 91 -1.55 10.25 12.06
N HIS A 92 -1.42 10.82 13.26
CA HIS A 92 -0.94 10.04 14.40
C HIS A 92 -1.84 8.82 14.60
N THR A 93 -1.24 7.65 14.78
CA THR A 93 -1.94 6.37 14.94
C THR A 93 -1.42 5.69 16.20
N ALA A 94 -2.25 5.68 17.23
CA ALA A 94 -2.00 4.94 18.47
C ALA A 94 -2.32 3.45 18.32
N ASP A 95 -1.92 2.64 19.30
CA ASP A 95 -2.12 1.18 19.30
C ASP A 95 -3.59 0.77 19.21
N ASN A 96 -4.47 1.52 19.87
CA ASN A 96 -5.92 1.27 19.84
C ASN A 96 -6.61 1.86 18.60
N GLN A 97 -5.90 2.57 17.72
CA GLN A 97 -6.48 3.22 16.54
C GLN A 97 -6.51 2.30 15.30
N GLY A 98 -6.44 0.99 15.53
CA GLY A 98 -6.43 -0.02 14.48
C GLY A 98 -5.17 0.04 13.61
N SER A 99 -4.02 0.17 14.26
CA SER A 99 -2.70 0.22 13.65
C SER A 99 -2.34 -1.05 12.88
N PHE A 100 -1.25 -0.96 12.11
CA PHE A 100 -0.65 -2.12 11.46
C PHE A 100 -0.13 -3.08 12.53
N ILE A 101 -0.32 -4.38 12.30
CA ILE A 101 0.27 -5.42 13.15
C ILE A 101 1.00 -6.43 12.29
N CYS A 102 2.11 -6.98 12.78
CA CYS A 102 2.87 -8.00 12.08
C CYS A 102 3.52 -8.97 13.06
N TRP A 103 3.91 -10.14 12.57
CA TRP A 103 4.74 -11.09 13.30
C TRP A 103 6.21 -10.90 12.88
N PRO A 104 7.03 -10.23 13.71
CA PRO A 104 8.42 -9.97 13.36
C PRO A 104 9.18 -11.28 13.10
N ARG A 105 10.08 -11.25 12.13
CA ARG A 105 10.96 -12.38 11.74
C ARG A 105 10.26 -13.58 11.09
N ALA A 106 8.93 -13.72 11.11
CA ALA A 106 8.24 -14.84 10.48
C ALA A 106 8.56 -14.97 8.97
N HIS A 107 8.77 -13.85 8.28
CA HIS A 107 9.20 -13.83 6.88
C HIS A 107 10.49 -14.63 6.59
N LYS A 108 11.36 -14.82 7.60
CA LYS A 108 12.66 -15.49 7.42
C LYS A 108 12.53 -16.94 6.98
N SER A 109 11.50 -17.66 7.44
CA SER A 109 11.26 -19.04 7.00
C SER A 109 10.80 -19.08 5.54
N LEU A 110 10.01 -18.09 5.09
CA LEU A 110 9.48 -18.05 3.73
C LEU A 110 10.54 -17.67 2.68
N ILE A 111 11.59 -16.92 3.07
CA ILE A 111 12.66 -16.48 2.16
C ILE A 111 13.92 -17.36 2.23
N ASN A 112 13.93 -18.37 3.09
CA ASN A 112 15.07 -19.29 3.22
C ASN A 112 15.27 -20.05 1.90
N LYS A 113 16.48 -19.98 1.31
CA LYS A 113 16.75 -20.61 0.00
C LYS A 113 16.95 -22.13 0.08
N GLU A 114 17.37 -22.64 1.22
CA GLU A 114 17.74 -24.05 1.42
C GLU A 114 16.53 -24.87 1.87
N SER A 115 15.73 -24.34 2.80
CA SER A 115 14.57 -25.02 3.37
C SER A 115 13.47 -24.02 3.74
N PRO A 116 12.73 -23.49 2.74
CA PRO A 116 11.65 -22.57 3.02
C PRO A 116 10.39 -23.30 3.52
N TRP A 117 9.66 -22.66 4.43
CA TRP A 117 8.38 -23.17 4.92
C TRP A 117 7.45 -22.05 5.39
N VAL A 118 6.15 -22.32 5.34
CA VAL A 118 5.10 -21.39 5.80
C VAL A 118 4.78 -21.70 7.26
N PRO A 119 4.98 -20.74 8.19
CA PRO A 119 4.63 -20.94 9.58
C PRO A 119 3.13 -20.91 9.80
N GLU A 120 2.66 -21.74 10.72
CA GLU A 120 1.29 -21.65 11.22
C GLU A 120 1.12 -20.33 11.98
N ILE A 121 0.06 -19.58 11.68
CA ILE A 121 -0.20 -18.28 12.29
C ILE A 121 -0.46 -18.46 13.79
N SER A 122 0.41 -17.86 14.60
CA SER A 122 0.23 -17.72 16.04
C SER A 122 -0.09 -16.27 16.38
N LEU A 123 -1.29 -16.03 16.90
CA LEU A 123 -1.78 -14.67 17.19
C LEU A 123 -0.95 -13.96 18.27
N GLY A 124 -0.32 -14.71 19.18
CA GLY A 124 0.50 -14.16 20.26
C GLY A 124 1.81 -13.54 19.79
N ASP A 125 2.25 -13.87 18.57
CA ASP A 125 3.52 -13.37 18.03
C ASP A 125 3.39 -12.06 17.24
N PHE A 126 2.16 -11.58 17.04
CA PHE A 126 1.91 -10.32 16.36
C PHE A 126 2.09 -9.13 17.31
N ILE A 127 2.89 -8.15 16.89
CA ILE A 127 3.07 -6.89 17.59
C ILE A 127 2.31 -5.76 16.88
N GLN A 128 1.94 -4.73 17.64
CA GLN A 128 1.37 -3.51 17.10
C GLN A 128 2.45 -2.50 16.72
N VAL A 129 2.22 -1.77 15.64
CA VAL A 129 3.14 -0.74 15.15
C VAL A 129 2.41 0.61 15.14
N PRO A 130 2.42 1.35 16.27
CA PRO A 130 1.95 2.73 16.31
C PRO A 130 2.95 3.63 15.59
N ALA A 131 2.47 4.77 15.09
CA ALA A 131 3.33 5.70 14.39
C ALA A 131 2.84 7.15 14.48
N LYS A 132 3.79 8.08 14.33
CA LYS A 132 3.47 9.51 14.22
C LYS A 132 3.01 9.81 12.80
N VAL A 133 2.30 10.93 12.65
CA VAL A 133 1.99 11.48 11.32
C VAL A 133 3.28 11.65 10.52
N GLY A 134 3.24 11.30 9.23
CA GLY A 134 4.38 11.37 8.32
C GLY A 134 5.34 10.19 8.41
N SER A 135 5.19 9.27 9.36
CA SER A 135 6.00 8.04 9.38
C SER A 135 5.68 7.15 8.19
N LEU A 136 6.72 6.61 7.55
CA LEU A 136 6.62 5.59 6.50
C LEU A 136 7.03 4.24 7.08
N LEU A 137 6.14 3.26 7.03
CA LEU A 137 6.44 1.87 7.36
C LEU A 137 6.60 1.07 6.07
N ILE A 138 7.71 0.35 5.95
CA ILE A 138 8.03 -0.55 4.85
C ILE A 138 8.26 -1.94 5.44
N TRP A 139 7.71 -2.97 4.79
CA TRP A 139 7.95 -4.36 5.20
C TRP A 139 8.17 -5.27 3.99
N HIS A 140 8.84 -6.39 4.23
CA HIS A 140 9.04 -7.44 3.23
C HIS A 140 7.71 -8.14 2.90
N ILE A 141 7.41 -8.44 1.63
CA ILE A 141 6.13 -9.07 1.23
C ILE A 141 5.83 -10.42 1.90
N ALA A 142 6.86 -11.11 2.37
CA ALA A 142 6.74 -12.36 3.12
C ALA A 142 6.43 -12.18 4.62
N LEU A 143 6.32 -10.93 5.11
CA LEU A 143 5.96 -10.65 6.50
C LEU A 143 4.45 -10.78 6.67
N PRO A 144 3.96 -11.74 7.46
CA PRO A 144 2.55 -11.82 7.75
C PRO A 144 2.14 -10.61 8.57
N HIS A 145 0.99 -10.08 8.23
CA HIS A 145 0.50 -8.84 8.81
C HIS A 145 -1.03 -8.82 8.84
N ALA A 146 -1.55 -7.85 9.58
CA ALA A 146 -2.97 -7.59 9.69
C ALA A 146 -3.20 -6.13 10.10
N LYS A 147 -4.46 -5.82 10.40
CA LYS A 147 -4.89 -4.56 11.02
C LYS A 147 -5.78 -4.91 12.20
N ARG A 148 -5.64 -4.26 13.35
CA ARG A 148 -6.51 -4.53 14.51
C ARG A 148 -7.77 -3.66 14.48
N THR A 149 -8.87 -4.04 15.13
CA THR A 149 -10.04 -3.15 15.35
C THR A 149 -9.61 -1.78 15.89
N ASN A 150 -10.27 -0.71 15.42
CA ASN A 150 -10.06 0.64 15.92
C ASN A 150 -11.01 0.88 17.10
N THR A 151 -10.50 0.81 18.32
CA THR A 151 -11.24 1.06 19.57
C THR A 151 -11.01 2.48 20.11
N SER A 152 -10.36 3.35 19.33
CA SER A 152 -10.19 4.76 19.65
C SER A 152 -11.40 5.60 19.19
N ASN A 153 -11.39 6.90 19.50
CA ASN A 153 -12.41 7.85 19.04
C ASN A 153 -12.03 8.60 17.74
N SER A 154 -10.94 8.22 17.08
CA SER A 154 -10.44 8.88 15.87
C SER A 154 -10.21 7.89 14.73
N PRO A 155 -10.46 8.29 13.46
CA PRO A 155 -10.16 7.42 12.34
C PRO A 155 -8.65 7.27 12.15
N ARG A 156 -8.19 6.09 11.72
CA ARG A 156 -6.84 5.94 11.17
C ARG A 156 -6.87 6.31 9.69
N LEU A 157 -6.00 7.24 9.31
CA LEU A 157 -5.80 7.64 7.92
C LEU A 157 -4.42 7.22 7.45
N ALA A 158 -4.36 6.52 6.32
CA ALA A 158 -3.11 6.02 5.76
C ALA A 158 -3.15 6.03 4.22
N GLN A 159 -1.98 6.11 3.59
CA GLN A 159 -1.80 5.93 2.16
C GLN A 159 -0.96 4.68 1.93
N TYR A 160 -1.51 3.67 1.25
CA TYR A 160 -0.70 2.57 0.77
C TYR A 160 0.13 3.03 -0.42
N ARG A 161 1.37 2.57 -0.46
CA ARG A 161 2.32 2.97 -1.48
C ARG A 161 3.49 2.02 -1.51
N ASN A 162 4.00 1.81 -2.70
CA ASN A 162 5.17 1.00 -2.87
C ASN A 162 5.92 1.38 -4.14
N TYR A 163 7.09 0.79 -4.32
CA TYR A 163 7.89 0.90 -5.53
C TYR A 163 8.38 -0.49 -5.92
N TYR A 164 8.82 -0.64 -7.16
CA TYR A 164 9.50 -1.84 -7.60
C TYR A 164 10.58 -1.46 -8.63
N PRO A 165 11.68 -2.23 -8.74
CA PRO A 165 12.67 -2.00 -9.77
C PRO A 165 12.03 -2.04 -11.16
N VAL A 166 12.48 -1.14 -12.03
CA VAL A 166 12.06 -1.15 -13.43
C VAL A 166 12.42 -2.51 -14.05
N PRO A 167 11.50 -3.17 -14.76
CA PRO A 167 11.81 -4.42 -15.45
C PRO A 167 12.97 -4.26 -16.43
N ASP A 168 13.83 -5.27 -16.48
CA ASP A 168 14.90 -5.40 -17.47
C ASP A 168 14.84 -6.82 -18.08
N PRO A 169 14.46 -6.96 -19.37
CA PRO A 169 14.15 -5.89 -20.34
C PRO A 169 12.87 -5.12 -19.98
N MET A 170 12.74 -3.92 -20.56
CA MET A 170 11.59 -3.03 -20.35
C MET A 170 10.28 -3.71 -20.75
N ASP A 171 9.29 -3.65 -19.85
CA ASP A 171 7.92 -4.07 -20.11
C ASP A 171 7.10 -2.87 -20.61
N GLU A 172 7.07 -2.68 -21.93
CA GLU A 172 6.44 -1.51 -22.57
C GLU A 172 4.91 -1.51 -22.42
N GLU A 173 4.27 -2.68 -22.45
CA GLU A 173 2.82 -2.79 -22.23
C GLU A 173 2.46 -2.29 -20.84
N ARG A 174 3.18 -2.77 -19.82
CA ARG A 174 2.98 -2.31 -18.44
C ARG A 174 3.31 -0.83 -18.28
N ARG A 175 4.35 -0.32 -18.96
CA ARG A 175 4.70 1.10 -18.95
C ARG A 175 3.54 1.96 -19.48
N GLN A 176 2.98 1.60 -20.64
CA GLN A 176 1.87 2.33 -21.25
C GLN A 176 0.59 2.24 -20.43
N GLU A 177 0.29 1.08 -19.83
CA GLU A 177 -0.86 0.94 -18.92
C GLU A 177 -0.74 1.92 -17.75
N ARG A 178 0.42 2.01 -17.11
CA ARG A 178 0.64 2.94 -15.99
C ARG A 178 0.45 4.40 -16.38
N ILE A 179 1.00 4.81 -17.53
CA ILE A 179 0.84 6.17 -18.08
C ILE A 179 -0.64 6.46 -18.31
N THR A 180 -1.36 5.53 -18.92
CA THR A 180 -2.80 5.66 -19.19
C THR A 180 -3.60 5.78 -17.89
N LEU A 181 -3.33 4.93 -16.89
CA LEU A 181 -4.01 4.98 -15.59
C LEU A 181 -3.80 6.31 -14.88
N TRP A 182 -2.57 6.86 -14.89
CA TRP A 182 -2.29 8.21 -14.38
C TRP A 182 -3.03 9.28 -15.19
N GLN A 183 -2.90 9.23 -16.51
CA GLN A 183 -3.45 10.24 -17.40
C GLN A 183 -4.97 10.29 -17.29
N GLU A 184 -5.65 9.15 -17.13
CA GLU A 184 -7.10 9.01 -17.01
C GLU A 184 -7.61 9.05 -15.56
N ARG A 185 -6.71 9.05 -14.58
CA ARG A 185 -7.01 9.00 -13.13
C ARG A 185 -7.87 7.78 -12.77
N ARG A 186 -7.45 6.61 -13.26
CA ARG A 186 -8.17 5.35 -13.07
C ARG A 186 -7.36 4.36 -12.24
N ALA A 187 -8.10 3.44 -11.63
CA ALA A 187 -7.56 2.21 -11.06
C ALA A 187 -7.27 1.19 -12.17
N LEU A 188 -6.55 0.12 -11.81
CA LEU A 188 -6.28 -1.01 -12.70
C LEU A 188 -7.57 -1.66 -13.26
N GLY A 189 -8.70 -1.52 -12.57
CA GLY A 189 -10.01 -2.01 -13.00
C GLY A 189 -10.19 -3.52 -12.90
N ARG A 190 -9.24 -4.23 -12.28
CA ARG A 190 -9.24 -5.70 -12.14
C ARG A 190 -8.68 -6.15 -10.79
N GLY A 191 -9.06 -7.36 -10.39
CA GLY A 191 -8.60 -7.98 -9.15
C GLY A 191 -8.97 -7.15 -7.91
N ALA A 192 -8.01 -6.93 -7.03
CA ALA A 192 -8.20 -6.16 -5.79
C ALA A 192 -8.40 -4.65 -5.99
N TYR A 193 -8.29 -4.15 -7.25
CA TYR A 193 -8.32 -2.73 -7.59
C TYR A 193 -9.46 -2.42 -8.59
N PRO A 194 -10.72 -2.56 -8.18
CA PRO A 194 -11.87 -2.34 -9.06
C PRO A 194 -12.03 -0.86 -9.45
N GLY A 195 -11.49 0.07 -8.66
CA GLY A 195 -11.68 1.49 -8.87
C GLY A 195 -12.97 2.02 -8.25
N GLU A 196 -13.08 3.34 -8.26
CA GLU A 196 -14.24 4.03 -7.71
C GLU A 196 -15.40 4.00 -8.72
N PRO A 197 -16.55 3.39 -8.38
CA PRO A 197 -17.60 3.09 -9.37
C PRO A 197 -18.28 4.32 -9.98
N ARG A 198 -18.20 5.49 -9.33
CA ARG A 198 -18.76 6.74 -9.88
C ARG A 198 -17.76 7.42 -10.82
N GLY A 199 -16.51 6.96 -10.88
CA GLY A 199 -15.42 7.61 -11.61
C GLY A 199 -15.11 9.00 -11.07
N TRP A 200 -15.26 9.20 -9.76
CA TRP A 200 -15.21 10.54 -9.16
C TRP A 200 -13.89 11.25 -9.43
N GLU A 201 -12.76 10.55 -9.28
CA GLU A 201 -11.43 11.11 -9.46
C GLU A 201 -11.23 11.61 -10.90
N ALA A 202 -11.57 10.78 -11.89
CA ALA A 202 -11.49 11.12 -13.31
C ALA A 202 -12.41 12.29 -13.72
N LYS A 203 -13.61 12.39 -13.14
CA LYS A 203 -14.59 13.43 -13.49
C LYS A 203 -14.29 14.81 -12.88
N ASN A 204 -13.63 14.84 -11.73
CA ASN A 204 -13.50 16.06 -10.93
C ASN A 204 -12.07 16.62 -10.87
N TYR A 205 -11.06 15.87 -11.31
CA TYR A 205 -9.66 16.30 -11.27
C TYR A 205 -8.93 16.07 -12.60
N GLY A 206 -7.93 16.91 -12.86
CA GLY A 206 -6.93 16.72 -13.92
C GLY A 206 -5.89 15.66 -13.56
N SER A 207 -5.02 15.32 -14.51
CA SER A 207 -3.86 14.45 -14.26
C SER A 207 -2.89 15.15 -13.32
N ALA A 208 -2.32 14.40 -12.38
CA ALA A 208 -1.40 14.98 -11.41
C ALA A 208 -0.13 15.52 -12.09
N GLU A 209 0.26 16.75 -11.79
CA GLU A 209 1.50 17.35 -12.26
C GLU A 209 2.72 16.59 -11.71
N LEU A 210 3.64 16.26 -12.62
CA LEU A 210 4.82 15.48 -12.34
C LEU A 210 6.09 16.34 -12.43
N THR A 211 6.89 16.27 -11.39
CA THR A 211 8.30 16.70 -11.38
C THR A 211 9.14 15.83 -12.35
N PRO A 212 10.37 16.24 -12.71
CA PRO A 212 11.27 15.37 -13.49
C PRO A 212 11.44 13.97 -12.89
N LEU A 213 11.55 13.88 -11.56
CA LEU A 213 11.58 12.58 -10.86
C LEU A 213 10.25 11.82 -11.02
N GLY A 214 9.11 12.50 -10.82
CA GLY A 214 7.78 11.93 -11.00
C GLY A 214 7.56 11.34 -12.39
N ARG A 215 8.10 11.98 -13.44
CA ARG A 215 8.03 11.49 -14.82
C ARG A 215 8.79 10.17 -14.98
N LYS A 216 10.00 10.04 -14.44
CA LYS A 216 10.76 8.76 -14.44
C LYS A 216 10.09 7.67 -13.60
N LEU A 217 9.55 8.04 -12.43
CA LEU A 217 8.85 7.14 -11.50
C LEU A 217 7.54 6.57 -12.07
N LEU A 218 6.81 7.37 -12.86
CA LEU A 218 5.63 6.91 -13.61
C LEU A 218 6.07 6.01 -14.77
N GLY A 219 7.12 6.44 -15.48
CA GLY A 219 7.62 5.85 -16.71
C GLY A 219 7.42 6.75 -17.93
N LEU A 220 7.01 8.01 -17.80
CA LEU A 220 6.93 8.94 -18.94
C LEU A 220 8.30 9.16 -19.58
N ASP A 221 9.31 9.39 -18.74
CA ASP A 221 10.70 9.45 -19.15
C ASP A 221 11.40 8.14 -18.79
N CYS A 222 12.29 7.66 -19.64
CA CYS A 222 13.13 6.52 -19.32
C CYS A 222 14.15 6.89 -18.23
N TRP A 223 14.58 5.87 -17.49
CA TRP A 223 15.82 5.98 -16.72
C TRP A 223 17.00 5.89 -17.67
N ASP A 224 18.02 6.68 -17.40
CA ASP A 224 19.28 6.67 -18.15
C ASP A 224 20.09 5.38 -17.87
#